data_AF-A0A971HWB9-F1
#
_entry.id   AF-A0A971HWB9-F1
#
_cell.length_a   1.000
_cell.length_b   1.000
_cell.length_c   1.000
_cell.angle_alpha   90.00
_cell.angle_beta   90.00
_cell.angle_gamma   90.00
#
_symmetry.space_group_name_H-M   'P 1'
#
loop_
_entity.id
_entity.type
_entity.pdbx_description
1 polymer ?
#
loop_
_entity_poly.entity_id
_entity_poly.type
_entity_poly.pdbx_seq_one_letter_code
_entity_poly.pdbx_strand_id
1 'polypeptide(L)' 'MNMLIAAQAIAQGFTLVTHDLKKFNRVPGLKCETWGD' A
#
# COMPACT_ATOMS: atom_id res chain seq x y z
N MET A 1 -6.21 11.26 -2.34
CA MET A 1 -6.54 9.95 -2.94
C MET A 1 -5.64 8.82 -2.43
N ASN A 2 -4.32 8.84 -2.72
CA ASN A 2 -3.40 7.71 -2.39
C ASN A 2 -3.43 7.24 -0.92
N MET A 3 -3.50 8.18 0.04
CA MET A 3 -3.54 7.82 1.47
C MET A 3 -4.85 7.16 1.90
N LEU A 4 -5.97 7.40 1.19
CA LEU A 4 -7.24 6.75 1.49
C LEU A 4 -7.23 5.28 1.04
N ILE A 5 -6.56 4.97 -0.06
CA ILE A 5 -6.37 3.60 -0.54
C ILE A 5 -5.49 2.82 0.45
N ALA A 6 -4.43 3.44 0.96
CA ALA A 6 -3.60 2.87 2.03
C ALA A 6 -4.39 2.63 3.32
N ALA A 7 -5.19 3.60 3.76
CA ALA A 7 -6.03 3.45 4.94
C ALA A 7 -7.06 2.32 4.78
N GLN A 8 -7.68 2.20 3.61
CA GLN A 8 -8.60 1.11 3.30
C GLN A 8 -7.91 -0.26 3.35
N ALA A 9 -6.70 -0.37 2.78
CA ALA A 9 -5.92 -1.60 2.80
C ALA A 9 -5.55 -2.01 4.24
N ILE A 10 -5.16 -1.06 5.08
CA ILE A 10 -4.89 -1.31 6.51
C ILE A 10 -6.16 -1.75 7.23
N ALA A 11 -7.27 -1.03 7.04
CA ALA A 11 -8.53 -1.32 7.73
C ALA A 11 -9.08 -2.72 7.40
N GLN A 12 -8.80 -3.22 6.19
CA GLN A 12 -9.23 -4.54 5.73
C GLN A 12 -8.13 -5.61 5.87
N GLY A 13 -6.91 -5.24 6.29
CA GLY A 13 -5.77 -6.15 6.39
C GLY A 13 -5.23 -6.64 5.02
N PHE A 14 -5.49 -5.91 3.94
CA PHE A 14 -5.07 -6.25 2.59
C PHE A 14 -3.64 -5.80 2.27
N THR A 15 -3.03 -6.47 1.28
CA THR A 15 -1.78 -6.02 0.67
C THR A 15 -2.07 -5.07 -0.49
N LEU A 16 -1.50 -3.87 -0.45
CA LEU A 16 -1.64 -2.86 -1.50
C LEU A 16 -0.59 -3.09 -2.59
N VAL A 17 -1.06 -3.52 -3.77
CA VAL A 17 -0.24 -3.64 -4.96
C VAL A 17 -0.06 -2.28 -5.63
N THR A 18 1.18 -1.87 -5.92
CA THR A 18 1.49 -0.60 -6.57
C THR A 18 2.85 -0.63 -7.28
N HIS A 19 2.96 0.04 -8.42
CA HIS A 19 4.24 0.26 -9.11
C HIS A 19 5.15 1.31 -8.42
N ASP A 20 4.62 2.02 -7.42
CA ASP A 20 5.37 3.05 -6.68
C ASP A 20 5.45 2.70 -5.18
N LEU A 21 6.28 1.71 -4.85
CA LEU A 21 6.50 1.25 -3.48
C LEU A 21 7.02 2.36 -2.56
N LYS A 22 7.91 3.23 -3.06
CA LYS A 22 8.58 4.27 -2.26
C LYS A 22 7.57 5.21 -1.61
N LYS A 23 6.48 5.51 -2.31
CA LYS A 23 5.42 6.41 -1.85
C LYS A 23 4.64 5.87 -0.66
N PHE A 24 4.50 4.55 -0.57
CA PHE A 24 3.69 3.87 0.43
C PHE A 24 4.52 3.24 1.56
N ASN A 25 5.82 3.08 1.36
CA ASN A 25 6.73 2.54 2.38
C ASN A 25 6.81 3.39 3.66
N ARG A 26 6.37 4.66 3.60
CA ARG A 26 6.29 5.57 4.76
C ARG A 26 5.03 5.39 5.61
N VAL A 27 4.09 4.53 5.23
CA VAL A 27 2.83 4.32 5.95
C VAL A 27 3.00 3.14 6.92
N PRO A 28 3.05 3.38 8.24
CA PRO A 28 3.23 2.30 9.20
C PRO A 28 2.07 1.29 9.14
N GLY A 29 2.40 0.00 9.19
CA GLY A 29 1.41 -1.08 9.18
C GLY A 29 0.79 -1.40 7.83
N LEU A 30 1.15 -0.67 6.77
CA LEU A 30 0.69 -0.97 5.41
C LEU A 30 1.56 -2.06 4.78
N LYS A 31 0.93 -3.17 4.36
CA LYS A 31 1.58 -4.17 3.51
C LYS A 31 1.52 -3.69 2.06
N CYS A 32 2.67 -3.56 1.41
CA CYS A 32 2.77 -3.14 0.02
C CYS A 32 3.68 -4.05 -0.78
N GLU A 33 3.28 -4.31 -2.02
CA GLU A 33 4.08 -5.05 -3.00
C GLU A 33 3.94 -4.39 -4.38
N THR A 34 4.90 -4.63 -5.27
CA THR A 34 4.76 -4.31 -6.68
C THR A 34 4.63 -5.61 -7.42
N TRP A 35 3.83 -5.62 -8.48
CA TRP A 35 3.97 -6.65 -9.48
C TRP A 35 5.23 -6.36 -10.32
N GLY A 36 6.03 -7.39 -10.58
CA GLY A 36 7.24 -7.37 -11.41
C GLY A 36 7.86 -8.76 -11.49
N ASP A 37 8.29 -9.15 -12.69
CA ASP A 37 7.52 -10.06 -13.61
C ASP A 37 6.47 -11.00 -12.99
#